data_AF-A0A1V5UEF1-F1
#
_entry.id   AF-A0A1V5UEF1-F1
#
_cell.length_a   1.000
_cell.length_b   1.000
_cell.length_c   1.000
_cell.angle_alpha   90.00
_cell.angle_beta   90.00
_cell.angle_gamma   90.00
#
_symmetry.space_group_name_H-M   'P 1'
#
loop_
_entity.id
_entity.type
_entity.pdbx_description
1 polymer ?
#
loop_
_entity_poly.entity_id
_entity_poly.type
_entity_poly.pdbx_seq_one_letter_code
_entity_poly.pdbx_strand_id
1 'polypeptide(L)'
;MSKKTIYYIMTAAGAGFILLGLLFLIASMANPARMNIAMVSGFIGAALMYFSFAAIAHINYNSPDNLAALILKIARKNNGYFTAAEAMARLNITAEKFDEVIDYMLRGRMASEETRDGNIVYKTDSAGSPVKRKCEFCGSEFNVRDSLTSCPSCGGNVKMK
;
A
#
# COMPACT_ATOMS: atom_id res chain seq x y z
N MET A 1 -3.27 24.66 -8.01
CA MET A 1 -4.42 23.81 -7.66
C MET A 1 -3.96 22.35 -7.69
N SER A 2 -4.05 21.61 -6.58
CA SER A 2 -3.54 20.22 -6.54
C SER A 2 -4.39 19.33 -7.45
N LYS A 3 -3.77 18.37 -8.16
CA LYS A 3 -4.49 17.40 -9.02
C LYS A 3 -5.63 16.72 -8.26
N LYS A 4 -5.46 16.47 -6.95
CA LYS A 4 -6.49 15.92 -6.06
C LYS A 4 -7.72 16.83 -5.94
N THR A 5 -7.55 18.14 -5.86
CA THR A 5 -8.64 19.12 -5.74
C THR A 5 -9.56 19.10 -6.96
N ILE A 6 -9.00 18.89 -8.16
CA ILE A 6 -9.78 18.82 -9.41
C ILE A 6 -10.72 17.61 -9.39
N TYR A 7 -10.23 16.43 -8.98
CA TYR A 7 -11.06 15.22 -8.92
C TYR A 7 -12.15 15.30 -7.84
N TYR A 8 -11.91 15.98 -6.72
CA TYR A 8 -12.96 16.24 -5.73
C TYR A 8 -14.07 17.13 -6.29
N ILE A 9 -13.72 18.17 -7.05
CA ILE A 9 -14.70 19.05 -7.71
C ILE A 9 -15.50 18.26 -8.75
N MET A 10 -14.84 17.42 -9.56
CA MET A 10 -15.53 16.55 -10.54
C MET A 10 -16.48 15.55 -9.85
N THR A 11 -16.10 15.03 -8.68
CA THR A 11 -16.95 14.13 -7.90
C THR A 11 -18.19 14.84 -7.37
N ALA A 12 -18.04 16.07 -6.86
CA ALA A 12 -19.15 16.89 -6.39
C ALA A 12 -20.10 17.26 -7.55
N ALA A 13 -19.55 17.65 -8.70
CA ALA A 13 -20.33 17.92 -9.91
C ALA A 13 -21.07 16.67 -10.40
N GLY A 14 -20.40 15.52 -10.43
CA GLY A 14 -21.00 14.22 -10.78
C GLY A 14 -22.16 13.84 -9.87
N ALA A 15 -22.03 14.03 -8.55
CA ALA A 15 -23.11 13.81 -7.60
C ALA A 15 -24.33 14.70 -7.88
N GLY A 16 -24.10 15.97 -8.23
CA GLY A 16 -25.15 16.88 -8.67
C GLY A 16 -25.90 16.37 -9.90
N PHE A 17 -25.17 15.93 -10.93
CA PHE A 17 -25.78 15.37 -12.16
C PHE A 17 -26.56 14.08 -11.91
N ILE A 18 -26.10 13.21 -11.01
CA ILE A 18 -26.83 11.99 -10.63
C ILE A 18 -28.13 12.32 -9.91
N LEU A 19 -28.11 13.26 -8.96
CA LEU A 19 -29.32 13.72 -8.28
C LEU A 19 -30.32 14.34 -9.25
N LEU A 20 -29.83 15.16 -10.20
CA LEU A 20 -30.64 15.73 -11.26
C LEU A 20 -31.25 14.63 -12.13
N GLY A 21 -30.46 13.65 -12.56
CA GLY A 21 -30.93 12.50 -13.34
C GLY A 21 -32.00 11.69 -12.61
N LEU A 22 -31.83 11.46 -11.30
CA LEU A 22 -32.83 10.80 -10.45
C LEU A 22 -34.14 11.60 -10.38
N LEU A 23 -34.07 12.92 -10.21
CA LEU A 23 -35.26 13.78 -10.22
C LEU A 23 -36.00 13.71 -11.56
N PHE A 24 -35.27 13.74 -12.68
CA PHE A 24 -35.87 13.60 -14.00
C PHE A 24 -36.41 12.20 -14.27
N LEU A 25 -35.82 11.16 -13.69
CA LEU A 25 -36.31 9.77 -13.76
C LEU A 25 -37.62 9.61 -12.99
N ILE A 26 -37.74 10.23 -11.81
CA ILE A 26 -39.00 10.24 -11.05
C ILE A 26 -40.06 11.04 -11.84
N ALA A 27 -39.67 12.19 -12.40
CA ALA A 27 -40.56 13.03 -13.20
C ALA A 27 -40.99 12.41 -14.54
N SER A 28 -40.25 11.42 -15.07
CA SER A 28 -40.62 10.75 -16.33
C SER A 28 -41.85 9.86 -16.19
N MET A 29 -42.26 9.50 -14.97
CA MET A 29 -43.54 8.81 -14.73
C MET A 29 -44.75 9.65 -15.18
N ALA A 30 -44.65 10.98 -15.15
CA ALA A 30 -45.71 11.88 -15.57
C ALA A 30 -45.60 12.33 -17.04
N ASN A 31 -44.40 12.34 -17.61
CA ASN A 31 -44.15 12.76 -18.99
C ASN A 31 -42.99 11.96 -19.62
N PRO A 32 -43.26 11.08 -20.61
CA PRO A 32 -42.24 10.20 -21.18
C PRO A 32 -41.12 10.95 -21.93
N ALA A 33 -41.40 12.18 -22.41
CA ALA A 33 -40.37 13.03 -23.05
C ALA A 33 -39.19 13.38 -22.12
N ARG A 34 -39.38 13.30 -20.79
CA ARG A 34 -38.33 13.58 -19.80
C ARG A 34 -37.36 12.42 -19.59
N MET A 35 -37.68 11.23 -20.12
CA MET A 35 -36.85 10.03 -20.00
C MET A 35 -35.48 10.19 -20.65
N ASN A 36 -35.41 10.87 -21.80
CA ASN A 36 -34.14 11.13 -22.50
C ASN A 36 -33.21 12.02 -21.66
N ILE A 37 -33.76 13.01 -20.95
CA ILE A 37 -32.99 13.92 -20.10
C ILE A 37 -32.45 13.17 -18.88
N ALA A 38 -33.27 12.32 -18.26
CA ALA A 38 -32.85 11.46 -17.16
C ALA A 38 -31.70 10.51 -17.56
N MET A 39 -31.80 9.93 -18.75
CA MET A 39 -30.80 8.98 -19.27
C MET A 39 -29.46 9.66 -19.56
N VAL A 40 -29.48 10.82 -20.23
CA VAL A 40 -28.25 11.58 -20.57
C VAL A 40 -27.58 12.12 -19.31
N SER A 41 -28.34 12.74 -18.40
CA SER A 41 -27.78 13.29 -17.15
C SER A 41 -27.26 12.20 -16.21
N GLY A 42 -27.98 11.07 -16.09
CA GLY A 42 -27.52 9.90 -15.35
C GLY A 42 -26.24 9.30 -15.93
N PHE A 43 -26.15 9.16 -17.25
CA PHE A 43 -24.95 8.64 -17.92
C PHE A 43 -23.73 9.54 -17.72
N ILE A 44 -23.90 10.85 -17.88
CA ILE A 44 -22.83 11.85 -17.65
C ILE A 44 -22.37 11.82 -16.19
N GLY A 45 -23.31 11.79 -15.24
CA GLY A 45 -23.01 11.71 -13.81
C GLY A 45 -22.24 10.43 -13.44
N ALA A 46 -22.69 9.28 -13.94
CA ALA A 46 -22.03 8.00 -13.71
C ALA A 46 -20.62 7.95 -14.32
N ALA A 47 -20.45 8.45 -15.54
CA ALA A 47 -19.14 8.53 -16.20
C ALA A 47 -18.17 9.41 -15.40
N LEU A 48 -18.60 10.61 -14.99
CA LEU A 48 -17.79 11.53 -14.18
C LEU A 48 -17.36 10.90 -12.85
N MET A 49 -18.27 10.20 -12.17
CA MET A 49 -17.92 9.49 -10.92
C MET A 49 -16.91 8.38 -11.18
N TYR A 50 -17.14 7.54 -12.21
CA TYR A 50 -16.23 6.44 -12.53
C TYR A 50 -14.80 6.94 -12.81
N PHE A 51 -14.66 7.97 -13.65
CA PHE A 51 -13.35 8.56 -13.94
C PHE A 51 -12.70 9.19 -12.71
N SER A 52 -13.48 9.88 -11.87
CA SER A 52 -12.96 10.50 -10.65
C SER A 52 -12.44 9.46 -9.66
N PHE A 53 -13.20 8.38 -9.44
CA PHE A 53 -12.76 7.29 -8.56
C PHE A 53 -11.55 6.55 -9.13
N ALA A 54 -11.53 6.26 -10.43
CA ALA A 54 -10.40 5.59 -11.07
C ALA A 54 -9.12 6.44 -10.97
N ALA A 55 -9.23 7.76 -11.19
CA ALA A 55 -8.10 8.67 -11.06
C ALA A 55 -7.62 8.82 -9.61
N ILE A 56 -8.53 8.96 -8.64
CA ILE A 56 -8.18 9.01 -7.22
C ILE A 56 -7.54 7.70 -6.76
N ALA A 57 -8.08 6.56 -7.18
CA ALA A 57 -7.50 5.26 -6.92
C ALA A 57 -6.08 5.17 -7.50
N HIS A 58 -5.87 5.59 -8.75
CA HIS A 58 -4.56 5.58 -9.38
C HIS A 58 -3.55 6.51 -8.68
N ILE A 59 -4.00 7.67 -8.19
CA ILE A 59 -3.17 8.60 -7.41
C ILE A 59 -2.83 7.99 -6.04
N ASN A 60 -3.77 7.32 -5.40
CA ASN A 60 -3.54 6.67 -4.10
C ASN A 60 -2.65 5.45 -4.25
N TYR A 61 -2.81 4.61 -5.27
CA TYR A 61 -1.92 3.47 -5.52
C TYR A 61 -0.46 3.90 -5.73
N ASN A 62 -0.25 5.09 -6.30
CA ASN A 62 1.07 5.68 -6.49
C ASN A 62 1.48 6.66 -5.37
N SER A 63 0.72 6.74 -4.26
CA SER A 63 1.11 7.64 -3.18
C SER A 63 2.29 7.07 -2.40
N PRO A 64 3.23 7.93 -1.98
CA PRO A 64 4.41 7.48 -1.25
C PRO A 64 4.05 6.79 0.06
N ASP A 65 2.95 7.20 0.72
CA ASP A 65 2.42 6.56 1.93
C ASP A 65 2.06 5.08 1.74
N ASN A 66 1.33 4.76 0.66
CA ASN A 66 0.86 3.40 0.40
C ASN A 66 2.02 2.49 -0.02
N LEU A 67 2.93 3.02 -0.82
CA LEU A 67 4.15 2.33 -1.19
C LEU A 67 5.04 2.07 0.03
N ALA A 68 5.21 3.05 0.93
CA ALA A 68 5.94 2.87 2.18
C ALA A 68 5.34 1.75 3.05
N ALA A 69 4.01 1.69 3.18
CA ALA A 69 3.34 0.63 3.94
C ALA A 69 3.57 -0.78 3.32
N LEU A 70 3.60 -0.87 2.00
CA LEU A 70 3.92 -2.11 1.28
C LEU A 70 5.40 -2.51 1.44
N ILE A 71 6.32 -1.55 1.37
CA ILE A 71 7.76 -1.76 1.63
C ILE A 71 7.95 -2.26 3.07
N LEU A 72 7.29 -1.67 4.06
CA LEU A 72 7.34 -2.15 5.46
C LEU A 72 6.82 -3.59 5.59
N LYS A 73 5.83 -3.98 4.79
CA LYS A 73 5.34 -5.37 4.75
C LYS A 73 6.37 -6.33 4.13
N ILE A 74 7.11 -5.88 3.13
CA ILE A 74 8.23 -6.64 2.53
C ILE A 74 9.36 -6.77 3.56
N ALA A 75 9.78 -5.65 4.17
CA ALA A 75 10.82 -5.60 5.19
C ALA A 75 10.49 -6.52 6.38
N ARG A 76 9.24 -6.53 6.87
CA ARG A 76 8.80 -7.44 7.94
C ARG A 76 9.06 -8.91 7.64
N LYS A 77 8.90 -9.35 6.38
CA LYS A 77 9.20 -10.73 5.97
C LYS A 77 10.70 -11.03 5.99
N ASN A 78 11.55 -10.00 5.80
CA ASN A 78 13.01 -10.10 5.68
C ASN A 78 13.76 -9.56 6.91
N ASN A 79 13.18 -9.70 8.10
CA ASN A 79 13.75 -9.28 9.39
C ASN A 79 13.96 -7.75 9.52
N GLY A 80 13.14 -6.98 8.81
CA GLY A 80 13.19 -5.53 8.78
C GLY A 80 14.18 -4.95 7.77
N TYR A 81 14.85 -5.77 6.96
CA TYR A 81 15.79 -5.31 5.93
C TYR A 81 15.19 -5.46 4.53
N PHE A 82 15.54 -4.55 3.63
CA PHE A 82 15.24 -4.66 2.20
C PHE A 82 16.28 -3.92 1.36
N THR A 83 16.43 -4.34 0.11
CA THR A 83 17.26 -3.64 -0.88
C THR A 83 16.38 -2.86 -1.85
N ALA A 84 16.95 -1.85 -2.51
CA ALA A 84 16.25 -1.13 -3.59
C ALA A 84 15.77 -2.09 -4.69
N ALA A 85 16.63 -3.01 -5.11
CA ALA A 85 16.30 -4.00 -6.14
C ALA A 85 15.12 -4.89 -5.74
N GLU A 86 15.07 -5.36 -4.49
CA GLU A 86 13.99 -6.21 -4.01
C GLU A 86 12.65 -5.45 -3.92
N ALA A 87 12.68 -4.22 -3.40
CA ALA A 87 11.49 -3.39 -3.31
C ALA A 87 10.93 -3.04 -4.70
N MET A 88 11.80 -2.64 -5.63
CA MET A 88 11.42 -2.34 -7.02
C MET A 88 10.85 -3.57 -7.73
N ALA A 89 11.48 -4.73 -7.60
CA ALA A 89 11.02 -5.97 -8.23
C ALA A 89 9.67 -6.45 -7.67
N ARG A 90 9.44 -6.35 -6.36
CA ARG A 90 8.18 -6.80 -5.74
C ARG A 90 7.01 -5.84 -5.93
N LEU A 91 7.28 -4.54 -6.00
CA LEU A 91 6.26 -3.51 -6.16
C LEU A 91 6.06 -3.09 -7.62
N ASN A 92 6.89 -3.60 -8.54
CA ASN A 92 6.90 -3.25 -9.95
C ASN A 92 6.91 -1.72 -10.16
N ILE A 93 7.79 -1.04 -9.43
CA ILE A 93 7.95 0.43 -9.47
C ILE A 93 9.26 0.83 -10.13
N THR A 94 9.28 2.04 -10.68
CA THR A 94 10.48 2.66 -11.27
C THR A 94 11.43 3.17 -10.20
N ALA A 95 12.71 3.35 -10.55
CA ALA A 95 13.73 3.90 -9.64
C ALA A 95 13.33 5.29 -9.09
N GLU A 96 12.84 6.18 -9.95
CA GLU A 96 12.35 7.51 -9.54
C GLU A 96 11.28 7.45 -8.44
N LYS A 97 10.33 6.52 -8.56
CA LYS A 97 9.29 6.33 -7.54
C LYS A 97 9.86 5.71 -6.27
N PHE A 98 10.81 4.80 -6.40
CA PHE A 98 11.49 4.23 -5.24
C PHE A 98 12.24 5.32 -4.46
N ASP A 99 12.95 6.21 -5.16
CA ASP A 99 13.68 7.33 -4.57
C ASP A 99 12.74 8.30 -3.82
N GLU A 100 11.58 8.61 -4.41
CA GLU A 100 10.55 9.44 -3.75
C GLU A 100 10.03 8.78 -2.46
N VAL A 101 9.78 7.47 -2.50
CA VAL A 101 9.25 6.71 -1.36
C VAL A 101 10.30 6.55 -0.27
N ILE A 102 11.56 6.24 -0.62
CA ILE A 102 12.61 6.04 0.36
C ILE A 102 12.99 7.35 1.04
N ASP A 103 13.05 8.46 0.29
CA ASP A 103 13.26 9.80 0.86
C ASP A 103 12.10 10.19 1.81
N TYR A 104 10.87 9.82 1.46
CA TYR A 104 9.73 9.95 2.38
C TYR A 104 9.91 9.11 3.65
N MET A 105 10.32 7.85 3.53
CA MET A 105 10.53 6.93 4.67
C MET A 105 11.69 7.36 5.58
N LEU A 106 12.80 7.85 5.00
CA LEU A 106 13.96 8.35 5.73
C LEU A 106 13.62 9.62 6.52
N ARG A 107 12.94 10.59 5.88
CA ARG A 107 12.45 11.81 6.57
C ARG A 107 11.44 11.49 7.67
N GLY A 108 10.57 10.52 7.43
CA GLY A 108 9.60 10.02 8.39
C GLY A 108 10.18 9.17 9.52
N ARG A 109 11.50 8.92 9.54
CA ARG A 109 12.18 7.97 10.46
C ARG A 109 11.53 6.58 10.49
N MET A 110 10.99 6.14 9.35
CA MET A 110 10.40 4.81 9.17
C MET A 110 11.43 3.79 8.67
N ALA A 111 12.52 4.28 8.06
CA ALA A 111 13.66 3.50 7.64
C ALA A 111 14.97 4.24 7.92
N SER A 112 16.06 3.49 7.95
CA SER A 112 17.44 3.96 8.06
C SER A 112 18.30 3.27 7.01
N GLU A 113 19.26 4.00 6.45
CA GLU A 113 20.23 3.46 5.51
C GLU A 113 21.41 2.83 6.26
N GLU A 114 21.73 1.58 5.93
CA GLU A 114 22.92 0.88 6.42
C GLU A 114 23.71 0.36 5.20
N THR A 115 25.04 0.36 5.29
CA THR A 115 25.89 -0.29 4.27
C THR A 115 26.28 -1.66 4.79
N ARG A 116 25.95 -2.71 4.03
CA ARG A 116 26.30 -4.10 4.37
C ARG A 116 26.91 -4.78 3.16
N ASP A 117 28.08 -5.40 3.36
CA ASP A 117 28.81 -6.14 2.32
C ASP A 117 29.01 -5.33 1.02
N GLY A 118 29.26 -4.02 1.15
CA GLY A 118 29.44 -3.09 0.02
C GLY A 118 28.16 -2.66 -0.70
N ASN A 119 27.00 -3.12 -0.26
CA ASN A 119 25.69 -2.75 -0.81
C ASN A 119 24.88 -1.89 0.17
N ILE A 120 24.10 -0.96 -0.39
CA ILE A 120 23.15 -0.15 0.38
C ILE A 120 21.95 -1.04 0.73
N VAL A 121 21.67 -1.17 2.03
CA VAL A 121 20.50 -1.87 2.56
C VAL A 121 19.69 -0.93 3.44
N TYR A 122 18.38 -1.01 3.34
CA TYR A 122 17.48 -0.20 4.16
C TYR A 122 16.92 -1.05 5.29
N LYS A 123 17.02 -0.52 6.50
CA LYS A 123 16.52 -1.14 7.72
C LYS A 123 15.29 -0.40 8.20
N THR A 124 14.31 -1.14 8.67
CA THR A 124 13.07 -0.61 9.25
C THR A 124 12.97 -1.04 10.70
N ASP A 125 12.45 -0.16 11.56
CA ASP A 125 12.21 -0.48 12.98
C ASP A 125 11.10 -1.53 13.16
N SER A 126 10.35 -1.82 12.09
CA SER A 126 9.35 -2.88 12.05
C SER A 126 9.94 -4.30 12.02
N ALA A 127 11.26 -4.45 12.17
CA ALA A 127 11.88 -5.70 12.60
C ALA A 127 11.29 -6.09 13.97
N GLY A 128 10.17 -6.81 13.94
CA GLY A 128 9.59 -7.42 15.14
C GLY A 128 10.72 -8.08 15.93
N SER A 129 10.84 -7.70 17.20
CA SER A 129 11.85 -8.20 18.14
C SER A 129 12.12 -9.66 17.81
N PRO A 130 13.37 -10.04 17.45
CA PRO A 130 13.67 -11.41 17.09
C PRO A 130 13.30 -12.26 18.30
N VAL A 131 12.17 -12.96 18.22
CA VAL A 131 11.82 -13.97 19.21
C VAL A 131 12.92 -14.99 19.07
N LYS A 132 13.82 -15.05 20.05
CA LYS A 132 14.95 -15.97 20.06
C LYS A 132 14.48 -17.26 20.69
N ARG A 133 14.62 -18.39 20.01
CA ARG A 133 14.51 -19.71 20.66
C ARG A 133 15.79 -19.95 21.41
N LYS A 134 15.72 -20.13 22.73
CA LYS A 134 16.88 -20.56 23.52
C LYS A 134 16.84 -22.07 23.68
N CYS A 135 17.94 -22.75 23.37
CA CYS A 135 18.06 -24.17 23.66
C CYS A 135 18.16 -24.37 25.19
N GLU A 136 17.29 -25.19 25.78
CA GLU A 136 17.26 -25.44 27.23
C GLU A 136 18.51 -26.17 27.74
N PHE A 137 19.23 -26.87 26.85
CA PHE A 137 20.38 -27.71 27.23
C PHE A 137 21.73 -27.01 27.13
N CYS A 138 21.95 -26.20 26.09
CA CYS A 138 23.24 -25.53 25.86
C CYS A 138 23.14 -24.00 25.87
N GLY A 139 21.95 -23.44 26.02
CA GLY A 139 21.74 -21.99 26.13
C GLY A 139 21.98 -21.19 24.85
N SER A 140 22.25 -21.85 23.72
CA SER A 140 22.41 -21.19 22.42
C SER A 140 21.11 -20.57 21.95
N GLU A 141 21.23 -19.35 21.40
CA GLU A 141 20.11 -18.56 20.90
C GLU A 141 20.01 -18.73 19.39
N PHE A 142 18.85 -19.20 18.92
CA PHE A 142 18.56 -19.38 17.49
C PHE A 142 17.36 -18.52 17.09
N ASN A 143 17.36 -18.02 15.86
CA ASN A 143 16.23 -17.25 15.37
C ASN A 143 15.06 -18.20 15.06
N VAL A 144 13.83 -17.86 15.49
CA VAL A 144 12.61 -18.67 15.25
C VAL A 144 12.37 -18.97 13.77
N ARG A 145 12.93 -18.16 12.86
CA ARG A 145 12.80 -18.31 11.41
C ARG A 145 13.67 -19.40 10.80
N ASP A 146 14.72 -19.81 11.48
CA ASP A 146 15.55 -20.89 10.99
C ASP A 146 14.79 -22.20 11.22
N SER A 147 14.54 -22.98 10.16
CA SER A 147 13.77 -24.24 10.21
C SER A 147 14.58 -25.38 10.86
N LEU A 148 15.17 -25.13 12.02
CA LEU A 148 15.92 -26.13 12.78
C LEU A 148 14.98 -26.87 13.74
N THR A 149 14.79 -28.15 13.47
CA THR A 149 14.06 -29.09 14.33
C THR A 149 14.92 -29.58 15.51
N SER A 150 16.24 -29.50 15.38
CA SER A 150 17.22 -29.93 16.40
C SER A 150 18.36 -28.92 16.52
N CYS A 151 18.88 -28.75 17.75
CA CYS A 151 20.02 -27.87 18.00
C CYS A 151 21.29 -28.46 17.37
N PRO A 152 22.02 -27.75 16.49
CA PRO A 152 23.23 -28.25 15.84
C PRO A 152 24.42 -28.34 16.81
N SER A 153 24.35 -27.65 17.95
CA SER A 153 25.39 -27.68 18.99
C SER A 153 25.27 -28.84 19.98
N CYS A 154 24.07 -29.38 20.22
CA CYS A 154 23.88 -30.39 21.28
C CYS A 154 22.87 -31.49 20.94
N GLY A 155 22.24 -31.46 19.77
CA GLY A 155 21.21 -32.45 19.37
C GLY A 155 19.90 -32.36 20.15
N GLY A 156 19.77 -31.43 21.10
CA GLY A 156 18.57 -31.25 21.93
C GLY A 156 17.38 -30.68 21.14
N ASN A 157 16.17 -31.04 21.59
CA ASN A 157 14.92 -30.60 20.97
C ASN A 157 14.66 -29.12 21.28
N VAL A 158 14.47 -28.28 20.26
CA VAL A 158 14.32 -26.82 20.43
C VAL A 158 12.84 -26.51 20.65
N LYS A 159 12.41 -26.36 21.91
CA LYS A 159 11.04 -25.94 22.24
C LYS A 159 10.93 -24.41 22.30
N MET A 160 9.79 -23.88 21.85
CA MET A 160 9.47 -22.45 21.99
C MET A 160 9.21 -22.13 23.47
N LYS A 161 9.68 -20.98 23.93
CA LYS A 161 9.15 -20.32 25.12
C LYS A 161 8.57 -18.98 24.72
#